data_AF-A0A8K0W2H9-F1
#
_entry.id   AF-A0A8K0W2H9-F1
#
_cell.length_a   1.000
_cell.length_b   1.000
_cell.length_c   1.000
_cell.angle_alpha   90.00
_cell.angle_beta   90.00
_cell.angle_gamma   90.00
#
_symmetry.space_group_name_H-M   'P 1'
#
loop_
_entity.id
_entity.type
_entity.pdbx_description
1 polymer ?
#
loop_
_entity_poly.entity_id
_entity_poly.type
_entity_poly.pdbx_seq_one_letter_code
_entity_poly.pdbx_strand_id
1 'polypeptide(L)' 'QQDGKPYIQMAAANPTHDDPRSQGYTMVARTVFETKEAMDFYDDECEAHAAIKALLKPNVAGPPLVVYMDANFEKVS' A
#
# COMPACT_ATOMS: atom_id res chain seq x y z
N GLN A 1 -8.35 5.97 -10.58
CA GLN A 1 -9.37 7.01 -10.35
C GLN A 1 -10.69 6.31 -10.05
N GLN A 2 -11.49 6.86 -9.14
CA GLN A 2 -12.83 6.37 -8.80
C GLN A 2 -13.77 7.53 -9.12
N ASP A 3 -14.76 7.29 -9.98
CA ASP A 3 -15.66 8.34 -10.48
C ASP A 3 -14.94 9.57 -11.06
N GLY A 4 -13.79 9.35 -11.70
CA GLY A 4 -12.97 10.43 -12.28
C GLY A 4 -12.19 11.29 -11.26
N LYS A 5 -12.15 10.90 -9.98
CA LYS A 5 -11.37 11.57 -8.93
C LYS A 5 -10.18 10.72 -8.46
N PRO A 6 -9.03 11.34 -8.12
CA PRO A 6 -7.95 10.65 -7.44
C PRO A 6 -8.39 10.33 -6.00
N TYR A 7 -8.35 9.04 -5.62
CA TYR A 7 -8.70 8.57 -4.28
C TYR A 7 -7.46 8.19 -3.44
N ILE A 8 -6.28 8.21 -4.06
CA ILE A 8 -4.97 8.02 -3.42
C ILE A 8 -4.38 9.40 -3.16
N GLN A 9 -4.07 9.69 -1.90
CA GLN A 9 -3.34 10.90 -1.51
C GLN A 9 -1.83 10.75 -1.66
N MET A 10 -1.32 9.52 -1.44
CA MET A 10 0.11 9.21 -1.53
C MET A 10 0.29 7.74 -1.87
N ALA A 11 1.23 7.41 -2.76
CA ALA A 11 1.70 6.04 -2.97
C ALA A 11 3.22 6.05 -3.12
N ALA A 12 3.91 5.17 -2.41
CA ALA A 12 5.35 5.00 -2.49
C ALA A 12 5.74 3.55 -2.27
N ALA A 13 6.78 3.09 -2.97
CA ALA A 13 7.40 1.79 -2.74
C ALA A 13 8.91 2.00 -2.59
N ASN A 14 9.48 1.57 -1.47
CA ASN A 14 10.89 1.80 -1.15
C ASN A 14 11.54 0.55 -0.56
N PRO A 15 12.84 0.32 -0.79
CA PRO A 15 13.58 -0.72 -0.10
C PRO A 15 13.67 -0.39 1.40
N THR A 16 13.71 -1.42 2.23
CA THR A 16 14.07 -1.25 3.64
C THR A 16 15.56 -1.01 3.80
N HIS A 17 15.96 -0.41 4.91
CA HIS A 17 17.34 -0.52 5.37
C HIS A 17 17.65 -1.95 5.84
N ASP A 18 18.94 -2.28 5.88
CA ASP A 18 19.41 -3.51 6.51
C ASP A 18 19.19 -3.42 8.03
N ASP A 19 18.23 -4.20 8.54
CA ASP A 19 17.84 -4.19 9.95
C ASP A 19 17.24 -5.56 10.34
N PRO A 20 17.72 -6.20 11.43
CA PRO A 20 17.20 -7.51 11.85
C PRO A 20 15.72 -7.45 12.26
N ARG A 21 15.20 -6.29 12.67
CA ARG A 21 13.79 -6.10 13.03
C ARG A 21 12.87 -6.14 11.82
N SER A 22 13.39 -5.99 10.60
CA SER A 22 12.62 -6.13 9.36
C SER A 22 12.22 -7.56 9.07
N GLN A 23 12.71 -8.56 9.83
CA GLN A 23 12.32 -9.97 9.72
C GLN A 23 12.39 -10.53 8.28
N GLY A 24 13.35 -10.05 7.48
CA GLY A 24 13.53 -10.48 6.09
C GLY A 24 12.63 -9.76 5.07
N TYR A 25 11.74 -8.84 5.47
CA TYR A 25 11.05 -7.95 4.54
C TYR A 25 12.04 -6.92 3.98
N THR A 26 12.12 -6.81 2.66
CA THR A 26 13.12 -5.97 1.95
C THR A 26 12.52 -4.76 1.24
N MET A 27 11.19 -4.66 1.20
CA MET A 27 10.48 -3.59 0.51
C MET A 27 9.21 -3.22 1.27
N VAL A 28 8.90 -1.92 1.31
CA VAL A 28 7.67 -1.38 1.89
C VAL A 28 6.91 -0.62 0.82
N ALA A 29 5.67 -1.06 0.56
CA ALA A 29 4.69 -0.29 -0.19
C ALA A 29 3.76 0.43 0.80
N ARG A 30 3.65 1.75 0.69
CA ARG A 30 2.78 2.58 1.52
C ARG A 30 1.84 3.38 0.62
N THR A 31 0.55 3.21 0.84
CA THR A 31 -0.50 4.00 0.20
C THR A 31 -1.35 4.67 1.27
N VAL A 32 -1.63 5.97 1.08
CA VAL A 32 -2.55 6.75 1.92
C VAL A 32 -3.76 7.11 1.08
N PHE A 33 -4.93 6.80 1.60
CA PHE A 33 -6.22 7.04 0.98
C PHE A 33 -6.96 8.15 1.73
N GLU A 34 -7.88 8.81 1.04
CA GLU A 34 -8.72 9.83 1.67
C GLU A 34 -9.73 9.23 2.66
N THR A 35 -10.27 8.05 2.34
CA THR A 35 -11.21 7.34 3.20
C THR A 35 -10.93 5.83 3.17
N LYS A 36 -11.59 5.11 4.07
CA LYS A 36 -11.53 3.64 4.07
C LYS A 36 -12.17 3.05 2.82
N GLU A 37 -13.28 3.60 2.35
CA GLU A 37 -13.99 3.11 1.16
C GLU A 37 -13.12 3.22 -0.10
N ALA A 38 -12.30 4.27 -0.20
CA ALA A 38 -11.31 4.40 -1.27
C ALA A 38 -10.22 3.30 -1.21
N MET A 39 -9.84 2.86 -0.01
CA MET A 39 -8.90 1.76 0.18
C MET A 39 -9.53 0.42 -0.19
N ASP A 40 -10.78 0.18 0.21
CA ASP A 40 -11.53 -1.05 -0.14
C ASP A 40 -11.69 -1.15 -1.68
N PHE A 41 -12.12 -0.07 -2.34
CA PHE A 41 -12.18 -0.03 -3.81
C PHE A 41 -10.82 -0.29 -4.46
N TYR A 42 -9.74 0.31 -3.92
CA TYR A 42 -8.40 0.06 -4.42
C TYR A 42 -8.02 -1.41 -4.35
N ASP A 43 -8.26 -2.06 -3.21
CA ASP A 43 -7.77 -3.42 -2.94
C ASP A 43 -8.55 -4.49 -3.71
N ASP A 44 -9.88 -4.31 -3.83
CA ASP A 44 -10.81 -5.31 -4.34
C ASP A 44 -11.26 -5.07 -5.78
N GLU A 45 -11.39 -3.81 -6.21
CA GLU A 45 -12.07 -3.46 -7.47
C GLU A 45 -11.16 -2.77 -8.50
N CYS A 46 -10.04 -2.18 -8.07
CA CYS A 46 -9.19 -1.42 -8.98
C CYS A 46 -8.41 -2.32 -9.95
N GLU A 47 -8.81 -2.32 -11.23
CA GLU A 47 -8.17 -3.09 -12.31
C GLU A 47 -6.66 -2.83 -12.43
N ALA A 48 -6.24 -1.56 -12.29
CA ALA A 48 -4.82 -1.20 -12.33
C ALA A 48 -4.04 -1.82 -11.15
N HIS A 49 -4.63 -1.83 -9.95
CA HIS A 49 -4.00 -2.48 -8.81
C HIS A 49 -3.94 -4.00 -9.00
N ALA A 50 -5.02 -4.62 -9.51
CA ALA A 50 -5.07 -6.04 -9.81
C ALA A 50 -3.97 -6.45 -10.82
N ALA A 51 -3.74 -5.63 -11.85
CA ALA A 51 -2.66 -5.86 -12.82
C ALA A 51 -1.27 -5.80 -12.18
N ILE A 52 -1.03 -4.84 -11.28
CA ILE A 52 0.24 -4.74 -10.53
C ILE A 52 0.43 -5.96 -9.63
N LYS A 53 -0.61 -6.39 -8.89
CA LYS A 53 -0.58 -7.61 -8.06
C LYS A 53 -0.22 -8.83 -8.90
N ALA A 54 -0.84 -9.00 -10.07
CA ALA A 54 -0.58 -10.12 -10.97
C ALA A 54 0.87 -10.15 -11.47
N LEU A 55 1.44 -8.98 -11.81
CA LEU A 55 2.83 -8.84 -12.25
C LEU A 55 3.83 -9.16 -11.12
N LEU A 56 3.55 -8.74 -9.88
CA LEU A 56 4.48 -8.88 -8.76
C LEU A 56 4.40 -10.23 -8.04
N LYS A 57 3.22 -10.87 -8.02
CA LYS A 57 2.99 -12.16 -7.35
C LYS A 57 4.03 -13.26 -7.64
N PRO A 58 4.51 -13.47 -8.89
CA PRO A 58 5.53 -14.49 -9.15
C PRO A 58 6.94 -14.11 -8.69
N ASN A 59 7.17 -12.83 -8.37
CA ASN A 59 8.49 -12.28 -8.04
C ASN A 59 8.71 -12.09 -6.53
N VAL A 60 7.71 -12.41 -5.70
CA VAL A 60 7.77 -12.29 -4.24
C VAL A 60 7.77 -13.66 -3.58
N ALA A 61 8.51 -13.80 -2.48
CA ALA A 61 8.68 -15.09 -1.79
C ALA A 61 7.40 -15.61 -1.11
N GLY A 62 6.42 -14.75 -0.88
CA GLY A 62 5.17 -15.08 -0.22
C GLY A 62 4.21 -13.89 -0.22
N PRO A 63 3.01 -14.05 0.38
CA PRO A 63 2.12 -12.92 0.59
C PRO A 63 2.80 -11.87 1.47
N PRO A 64 2.65 -10.57 1.17
CA PRO A 64 3.18 -9.53 2.03
C PRO A 64 2.43 -9.52 3.36
N LEU A 65 3.10 -9.09 4.43
CA LEU A 65 2.40 -8.63 5.61
C LEU A 65 1.64 -7.34 5.26
N VAL A 66 0.33 -7.33 5.44
CA VAL A 66 -0.52 -6.17 5.19
C VAL A 66 -1.01 -5.63 6.53
N VAL A 67 -0.79 -4.33 6.74
CA VAL A 67 -1.32 -3.58 7.87
C VAL A 67 -1.96 -2.32 7.30
N TYR A 68 -3.22 -2.07 7.67
CA TYR A 68 -3.89 -0.81 7.42
C TYR A 68 -4.34 -0.19 8.75
N MET A 69 -4.43 1.13 8.79
CA MET A 69 -4.86 1.88 9.97
C MET A 69 -5.39 3.25 9.55
N ASP A 70 -6.17 3.88 10.43
CA ASP A 70 -6.50 5.29 10.31
C ASP A 70 -5.26 6.13 10.67
N ALA A 71 -4.80 6.94 9.73
CA ALA A 71 -3.63 7.79 9.91
C ALA A 71 -4.02 9.09 10.64
N ASN A 72 -4.11 9.00 11.97
CA ASN A 72 -4.34 10.17 12.82
C ASN A 72 -3.01 10.87 13.10
N PHE A 73 -2.72 11.94 12.35
CA PHE A 73 -1.58 12.79 12.62
C PHE A 73 -1.96 13.82 13.67
N GLU A 74 -1.52 13.64 14.91
CA GLU A 74 -1.45 14.76 15.84
C GLU A 74 -0.41 15.75 15.32
N LYS A 75 -0.78 17.04 15.26
CA LYS A 75 0.22 18.08 15.08
C LYS A 75 1.11 18.05 16.31
N VAL A 76 2.30 17.47 16.17
CA VAL A 76 3.38 17.70 17.13
C VAL A 76 3.82 19.14 16.91
N SER A 77 3.27 20.04 17.74
CA SER A 77 3.63 21.46 17.81
C SER A 77 5.03 21.64 18.40
#